data_AF-A0A257QZP7-F1
#
_entry.id   AF-A0A257QZP7-F1
#
_cell.length_a   1.000
_cell.length_b   1.000
_cell.length_c   1.000
_cell.angle_alpha   90.00
_cell.angle_beta   90.00
_cell.angle_gamma   90.00
#
_symmetry.space_group_name_H-M   'P 1'
#
loop_
_entity.id
_entity.type
_entity.pdbx_description
1 polymer ?
#
loop_
_entity_poly.entity_id
_entity_poly.type
_entity_poly.pdbx_seq_one_letter_code
_entity_poly.pdbx_strand_id
1 'polypeptide(L)'
;MPSRCGIIRISALCPLCRCRHKGHATGHPSRLNRPDLGTPFGSEAYAREELRAEIASLMIADKLGIGHDPGQHAAYVGSWIKALQQDPREIFRAAADAEKISGYLMALRAEQKAGQAAGRADSQTGEQARGYWQRASESGAEIRRAERAEQPEQERQTRRAMAGR
;
A
#
# COMPACT_ATOMS: atom_id res chain seq x y z
N MET A 1 26.96 11.68 -36.23
CA MET A 1 26.15 10.44 -36.20
C MET A 1 26.38 9.74 -34.86
N PRO A 2 25.35 9.43 -34.07
CA PRO A 2 24.48 10.34 -33.34
C PRO A 2 24.87 10.46 -31.86
N SER A 3 24.68 11.66 -31.30
CA SER A 3 24.66 11.94 -29.87
C SER A 3 23.61 11.08 -29.18
N ARG A 4 24.05 10.20 -28.28
CA ARG A 4 23.14 9.54 -27.34
C ARG A 4 22.95 10.47 -26.16
N CYS A 5 21.89 11.26 -26.21
CA CYS A 5 21.22 11.83 -25.05
C CYS A 5 20.86 10.67 -24.12
N GLY A 6 21.78 10.34 -23.21
CA GLY A 6 21.53 9.37 -22.16
C GLY A 6 20.55 10.03 -21.20
N ILE A 7 19.32 9.52 -21.17
CA ILE A 7 18.36 9.70 -20.08
C ILE A 7 19.15 9.81 -18.78
N ILE A 8 19.22 11.03 -18.23
CA ILE A 8 19.75 11.25 -16.89
C ILE A 8 18.86 10.39 -16.00
N ARG A 9 19.46 9.46 -15.26
CA ARG A 9 18.79 8.58 -14.30
C ARG A 9 18.21 9.39 -13.13
N ILE A 10 17.21 10.25 -13.38
CA ILE A 10 16.38 10.93 -12.39
C ILE A 10 15.34 9.92 -11.85
N SER A 11 15.76 8.71 -11.49
CA SER A 11 14.88 7.69 -10.90
C SER A 11 14.98 7.63 -9.37
N ALA A 12 15.84 8.44 -8.75
CA ALA A 12 15.91 8.59 -7.29
C ALA A 12 15.06 9.77 -6.74
N LEU A 13 14.53 10.66 -7.58
CA LEU A 13 13.68 11.77 -7.12
C LEU A 13 12.25 11.34 -6.74
N CYS A 14 11.81 10.12 -7.08
CA CYS A 14 10.40 9.73 -6.98
C CYS A 14 9.89 9.36 -5.56
N PRO A 15 10.70 8.75 -4.65
CA PRO A 15 10.20 8.36 -3.33
C PRO A 15 10.05 9.52 -2.33
N LEU A 16 11.03 10.44 -2.28
CA LEU A 16 11.05 11.55 -1.32
C LEU A 16 9.97 12.58 -1.64
N CYS A 17 9.84 12.98 -2.91
CA CYS A 17 8.76 13.88 -3.33
C CYS A 17 7.38 13.31 -3.01
N ARG A 18 7.17 11.99 -3.16
CA ARG A 18 5.91 11.34 -2.78
C ARG A 18 5.66 11.42 -1.27
N CYS A 19 6.70 11.24 -0.45
CA CYS A 19 6.58 11.33 1.01
C CYS A 19 6.34 12.77 1.48
N ARG A 20 6.96 13.76 0.84
CA ARG A 20 6.75 15.20 1.11
C ARG A 20 5.31 15.63 0.86
N HIS A 21 4.74 15.32 -0.31
CA HIS A 21 3.34 15.64 -0.63
C HIS A 21 2.36 14.95 0.34
N LYS A 22 2.66 13.71 0.73
CA LYS A 22 1.89 13.01 1.78
C LYS A 22 2.03 13.71 3.14
N GLY A 23 3.21 14.24 3.45
CA GLY A 23 3.48 15.06 4.63
C GLY A 23 2.55 16.26 4.71
N HIS A 24 2.41 17.05 3.64
CA HIS A 24 1.45 18.16 3.59
C HIS A 24 0.00 17.70 3.80
N ALA A 25 -0.38 16.58 3.17
CA ALA A 25 -1.73 16.03 3.33
C ALA A 25 -2.07 15.64 4.78
N THR A 26 -1.08 15.42 5.65
CA THR A 26 -1.34 15.14 7.08
C THR A 26 -1.74 16.36 7.89
N GLY A 27 -1.46 17.59 7.45
CA GLY A 27 -1.81 18.77 8.22
C GLY A 27 -3.27 19.20 8.09
N HIS A 28 -4.06 18.53 7.23
CA HIS A 28 -5.50 18.77 7.09
C HIS A 28 -6.20 18.77 8.47
N PRO A 29 -7.25 19.61 8.70
CA PRO A 29 -7.89 19.74 10.01
C PRO A 29 -8.42 18.43 10.60
N SER A 30 -8.85 17.49 9.77
CA SER A 30 -9.30 16.15 10.21
C SER A 30 -8.17 15.17 10.58
N ARG A 31 -6.91 15.63 10.58
CA ARG A 31 -5.71 14.83 10.80
C ARG A 31 -4.84 15.45 11.89
N LEU A 32 -3.71 16.07 11.53
CA LEU A 32 -2.79 16.71 12.49
C LEU A 32 -3.06 18.20 12.71
N ASN A 33 -4.03 18.79 11.99
CA ASN A 33 -4.50 20.15 12.15
C ASN A 33 -3.38 21.19 12.32
N ARG A 34 -2.50 21.29 11.32
CA ARG A 34 -1.38 22.24 11.36
C ARG A 34 -1.80 23.60 10.80
N PRO A 35 -1.53 24.72 11.52
CA PRO A 35 -2.06 26.04 11.18
C PRO A 35 -1.37 26.69 9.97
N ASP A 36 -0.15 26.27 9.62
CA ASP A 36 0.65 26.91 8.57
C ASP A 36 0.28 26.44 7.13
N LEU A 37 -0.70 25.53 7.01
CA LEU A 37 -1.18 25.05 5.70
C LEU A 37 -2.05 26.10 4.98
N GLY A 38 -1.79 26.28 3.69
CA GLY A 38 -2.52 27.25 2.86
C GLY A 38 -2.04 28.69 3.01
N THR A 39 -0.90 28.90 3.65
CA THR A 39 -0.25 30.21 3.73
C THR A 39 0.35 30.62 2.38
N PRO A 40 0.41 31.92 2.05
CA PRO A 40 0.94 32.37 0.77
C PRO A 40 2.35 31.86 0.50
N PHE A 41 2.62 31.48 -0.75
CA PHE A 41 3.93 31.03 -1.18
C PHE A 41 4.99 32.11 -0.88
N GLY A 42 6.12 31.69 -0.31
CA GLY A 42 7.21 32.58 0.08
C GLY A 42 7.01 33.29 1.42
N SER A 43 5.90 33.06 2.13
CA SER A 43 5.76 33.48 3.53
C SER A 43 6.64 32.63 4.46
N GLU A 44 6.94 33.16 5.65
CA GLU A 44 7.71 32.42 6.67
C GLU A 44 6.95 31.16 7.14
N ALA A 45 5.64 31.28 7.31
CA ALA A 45 4.76 30.16 7.65
C ALA A 45 4.82 29.05 6.59
N TYR A 46 4.82 29.42 5.30
CA TYR A 46 5.00 28.50 4.20
C TYR A 46 6.36 27.78 4.26
N ALA A 47 7.44 28.53 4.55
CA ALA A 47 8.77 27.95 4.70
C ALA A 47 8.87 26.95 5.87
N ARG A 48 8.18 27.22 6.99
CA ARG A 48 8.11 26.30 8.13
C ARG A 48 7.38 25.00 7.79
N GLU A 49 6.26 25.06 7.06
CA GLU A 49 5.53 23.87 6.63
C GLU A 49 6.32 23.03 5.62
N GLU A 50 7.05 23.66 4.68
CA GLU A 50 7.95 22.96 3.77
C GLU A 50 9.10 22.28 4.52
N LEU A 51 9.70 22.94 5.52
CA LEU A 51 10.74 22.35 6.37
C LEU A 51 10.23 21.10 7.11
N ARG A 52 9.05 21.18 7.72
CA ARG A 52 8.41 20.06 8.43
C ARG A 52 8.14 18.88 7.49
N ALA A 53 7.56 19.15 6.32
CA ALA A 53 7.23 18.12 5.34
C ALA A 53 8.48 17.45 4.76
N GLU A 54 9.57 18.20 4.56
CA GLU A 54 10.82 17.64 4.08
C GLU A 54 11.50 16.76 5.14
N ILE A 55 11.64 17.24 6.38
CA ILE A 55 12.21 16.43 7.48
C ILE A 55 11.40 15.13 7.66
N ALA A 56 10.08 15.21 7.59
CA ALA A 56 9.23 14.03 7.67
C ALA A 56 9.48 13.06 6.50
N SER A 57 9.67 13.58 5.28
CA SER A 57 9.99 12.77 4.10
C SER A 57 11.30 12.01 4.26
N LEU A 58 12.30 12.65 4.87
CA LEU A 58 13.61 12.05 5.15
C LEU A 58 13.49 10.95 6.21
N MET A 59 12.82 11.23 7.33
CA MET A 59 12.56 10.25 8.38
C MET A 59 11.78 9.02 7.87
N ILE A 60 10.84 9.22 6.94
CA ILE A 60 10.09 8.13 6.33
C ILE A 60 10.99 7.33 5.36
N ALA A 61 11.80 8.00 4.54
CA ALA A 61 12.71 7.31 3.64
C ALA A 61 13.70 6.42 4.41
N ASP A 62 14.26 6.93 5.50
CA ASP A 62 15.13 6.19 6.40
C ASP A 62 14.44 4.95 6.99
N LYS A 63 13.23 5.10 7.56
CA LYS A 63 12.42 3.99 8.08
C LYS A 63 12.06 2.93 7.03
N LEU A 64 12.03 3.31 5.76
CA LEU A 64 11.72 2.42 4.65
C LEU A 64 12.97 1.83 3.97
N GLY A 65 14.16 2.20 4.42
CA GLY A 65 15.43 1.79 3.81
C GLY A 65 15.60 2.32 2.38
N ILE A 66 14.96 3.44 2.06
CA ILE A 66 15.06 4.08 0.74
C ILE A 66 16.30 4.98 0.77
N GLY A 67 17.35 4.58 0.04
CA GLY A 67 18.55 5.39 -0.11
C GLY A 67 18.22 6.79 -0.62
N HIS A 68 18.78 7.82 0.03
CA HIS A 68 18.60 9.22 -0.30
C HIS A 68 19.97 9.87 -0.52
N ASP A 69 20.08 10.75 -1.52
CA ASP A 69 21.26 11.59 -1.76
C ASP A 69 21.04 12.97 -1.12
N PRO A 70 21.80 13.35 -0.08
CA PRO A 70 21.73 14.67 0.56
C PRO A 70 21.88 15.84 -0.41
N GLY A 71 22.59 15.66 -1.54
CA GLY A 71 22.84 16.71 -2.53
C GLY A 71 21.57 17.25 -3.21
N GLN A 72 20.50 16.44 -3.29
CA GLN A 72 19.23 16.85 -3.92
C GLN A 72 18.38 17.79 -3.04
N HIS A 73 18.75 17.96 -1.77
CA HIS A 73 18.02 18.81 -0.81
C HIS A 73 18.67 20.20 -0.63
N ALA A 74 19.87 20.42 -1.19
CA ALA A 74 20.65 21.63 -0.99
C ALA A 74 19.96 22.92 -1.46
N ALA A 75 19.07 22.83 -2.46
CA ALA A 75 18.35 23.99 -3.00
C ALA A 75 17.40 24.66 -1.98
N TYR A 76 16.96 23.93 -0.95
CA TYR A 76 16.01 24.43 0.07
C TYR A 76 16.69 24.77 1.40
N VAL A 77 17.94 24.33 1.60
CA VAL A 77 18.73 24.65 2.79
C VAL A 77 18.92 26.17 2.93
N GLY A 78 19.06 26.90 1.81
CA GLY A 78 19.23 28.35 1.82
C GLY A 78 18.04 29.13 2.40
N SER A 79 16.79 28.70 2.16
CA SER A 79 15.60 29.34 2.75
C SER A 79 15.39 28.93 4.21
N TRP A 80 15.79 27.71 4.60
CA TRP A 80 15.74 27.27 5.99
C TRP A 80 16.81 27.92 6.86
N ILE A 81 18.02 28.15 6.36
CA ILE A 81 19.07 28.88 7.12
C ILE A 81 18.53 30.25 7.56
N LYS A 82 17.80 30.96 6.70
CA LYS A 82 17.20 32.26 7.06
C LYS A 82 16.17 32.13 8.18
N ALA A 83 15.27 31.14 8.10
CA ALA A 83 14.28 30.88 9.16
C ALA A 83 14.94 30.46 10.48
N LEU A 84 16.00 29.65 10.42
CA LEU A 84 16.75 29.17 11.58
C LEU A 84 17.65 30.26 12.20
N GLN A 85 18.12 31.23 11.42
CA GLN A 85 18.80 32.42 11.93
C GLN A 85 17.84 33.33 12.71
N GLN A 86 16.56 33.33 12.37
CA GLN A 86 15.53 34.11 13.06
C GLN A 86 15.03 33.42 14.33
N ASP A 87 14.73 32.12 14.29
CA ASP A 87 14.41 31.31 15.46
C ASP A 87 15.12 29.94 15.41
N PRO A 88 16.26 29.79 16.10
CA PRO A 88 16.98 28.52 16.18
C PRO A 88 16.16 27.39 16.81
N ARG A 89 15.11 27.70 17.57
CA ARG A 89 14.24 26.68 18.19
C ARG A 89 13.25 26.08 17.19
N GLU A 90 13.07 26.70 16.03
CA GLU A 90 12.13 26.22 15.01
C GLU A 90 12.54 24.84 14.48
N ILE A 91 13.84 24.50 14.44
CA ILE A 91 14.28 23.17 14.03
C ILE A 91 13.74 22.05 14.94
N PHE A 92 13.67 22.30 16.25
CA PHE A 92 13.17 21.31 17.21
C PHE A 92 11.66 21.15 17.10
N ARG A 93 10.93 22.24 16.91
CA ARG A 93 9.49 22.21 16.65
C ARG A 93 9.19 21.47 15.34
N ALA A 94 9.94 21.81 14.29
CA ALA A 94 9.78 21.18 12.99
C ALA A 94 10.09 19.68 13.02
N ALA A 95 11.14 19.28 13.75
CA ALA A 95 11.48 17.87 13.96
C ALA A 95 10.39 17.13 14.76
N ALA A 96 9.87 17.72 15.83
CA ALA A 96 8.79 17.13 16.63
C ALA A 96 7.51 16.93 15.81
N ASP A 97 7.16 17.90 14.95
CA ASP A 97 6.02 17.75 14.05
C ASP A 97 6.29 16.74 12.94
N ALA A 98 7.51 16.72 12.39
CA ALA A 98 7.93 15.73 11.39
C ALA A 98 7.84 14.30 11.93
N GLU A 99 8.16 14.08 13.21
CA GLU A 99 8.00 12.79 13.87
C GLU A 99 6.52 12.36 13.93
N LYS A 100 5.61 13.27 14.30
CA LYS A 100 4.16 13.00 14.27
C LYS A 100 3.66 12.66 12.87
N ILE A 101 4.13 13.39 11.85
CA ILE A 101 3.80 13.14 10.44
C ILE A 101 4.27 11.75 10.03
N SER A 102 5.52 11.41 10.35
CA SER A 102 6.12 10.10 10.07
C SER A 102 5.33 8.98 10.72
N GLY A 103 5.02 9.11 12.02
CA GLY A 103 4.22 8.15 12.77
C GLY A 103 2.83 7.93 12.15
N TYR A 104 2.12 9.02 11.85
CA TYR A 104 0.79 8.97 11.22
C TYR A 104 0.82 8.23 9.87
N LEU A 105 1.78 8.55 9.00
CA LEU A 105 1.88 7.93 7.68
C LEU A 105 2.30 6.45 7.75
N MET A 106 3.12 6.06 8.73
CA MET A 106 3.48 4.66 8.95
C MET A 106 2.30 3.86 9.50
N ALA A 107 1.53 4.41 10.43
CA ALA A 107 0.31 3.79 10.95
C ALA A 107 -0.72 3.56 9.83
N LEU A 108 -1.00 4.60 9.03
CA LEU A 108 -1.91 4.50 7.88
C LEU A 108 -1.47 3.41 6.89
N ARG A 109 -0.16 3.28 6.67
CA ARG A 109 0.40 2.23 5.80
C ARG A 109 0.21 0.83 6.39
N ALA A 110 0.35 0.68 7.70
CA ALA A 110 0.14 -0.60 8.38
C ALA A 110 -1.32 -1.04 8.28
N GLU A 111 -2.27 -0.13 8.52
CA GLU A 111 -3.71 -0.38 8.37
C GLU A 111 -4.06 -0.81 6.93
N GLN A 112 -3.51 -0.13 5.92
CA GLN A 112 -3.71 -0.50 4.51
C GLN A 112 -3.20 -1.91 4.21
N LYS A 113 -2.03 -2.29 4.75
CA LYS A 113 -1.49 -3.64 4.59
C LYS A 113 -2.39 -4.69 5.26
N ALA A 114 -2.88 -4.40 6.47
CA ALA A 114 -3.77 -5.30 7.20
C ALA A 114 -5.10 -5.51 6.45
N GLY A 115 -5.71 -4.44 5.94
CA GLY A 115 -6.93 -4.51 5.14
C GLY A 115 -6.74 -5.29 3.83
N GLN A 116 -5.60 -5.13 3.14
CA GLN A 116 -5.28 -5.90 1.94
C GLN A 116 -5.05 -7.40 2.24
N ALA A 117 -4.43 -7.72 3.37
CA ALA A 117 -4.25 -9.10 3.80
C ALA A 117 -5.60 -9.77 4.14
N ALA A 118 -6.48 -9.06 4.85
CA ALA A 118 -7.82 -9.53 5.16
C ALA A 118 -8.67 -9.77 3.88
N GLY A 119 -8.65 -8.81 2.94
CA GLY A 119 -9.37 -8.95 1.67
C GLY A 119 -8.84 -10.11 0.80
N ARG A 120 -7.53 -10.35 0.80
CA ARG A 120 -6.94 -11.52 0.11
C ARG A 120 -7.37 -12.85 0.74
N ALA A 121 -7.37 -12.93 2.07
CA ALA A 121 -7.82 -14.13 2.78
C ALA A 121 -9.29 -14.44 2.51
N ASP A 122 -10.16 -13.43 2.51
CA ASP A 122 -11.59 -13.60 2.19
C ASP A 122 -11.80 -14.06 0.74
N SER A 123 -11.09 -13.47 -0.22
CA SER A 123 -11.14 -13.90 -1.62
C SER A 123 -10.67 -15.34 -1.83
N GLN A 124 -9.59 -15.76 -1.16
CA GLN A 124 -9.06 -17.12 -1.25
C GLN A 124 -10.02 -18.13 -0.59
N THR A 125 -10.63 -17.77 0.53
CA THR A 125 -11.61 -18.63 1.21
C THR A 125 -12.86 -18.81 0.34
N GLY A 126 -13.35 -17.74 -0.29
CA GLY A 126 -14.47 -17.79 -1.22
C GLY A 126 -14.18 -18.59 -2.50
N GLU A 127 -12.94 -18.55 -3.00
CA GLU A 127 -12.51 -19.35 -4.15
C GLU A 127 -12.33 -20.83 -3.79
N GLN A 128 -11.76 -21.13 -2.62
CA GLN A 128 -11.63 -22.49 -2.08
C GLN A 128 -12.99 -23.13 -1.81
N ALA A 129 -13.93 -22.39 -1.21
CA ALA A 129 -15.29 -22.85 -0.97
C ALA A 129 -16.03 -23.16 -2.29
N ARG A 130 -15.88 -22.29 -3.31
CA ARG A 130 -16.41 -22.56 -4.66
C ARG A 130 -15.83 -23.83 -5.27
N GLY A 131 -14.52 -24.03 -5.16
CA GLY A 131 -13.86 -25.25 -5.66
C GLY A 131 -14.28 -26.53 -4.92
N TYR A 132 -14.55 -26.46 -3.61
CA TYR A 132 -15.10 -27.58 -2.85
C TYR A 132 -16.49 -28.00 -3.37
N TRP A 133 -17.41 -27.05 -3.52
CA TRP A 133 -18.77 -27.34 -3.99
C TRP A 133 -18.81 -27.82 -5.43
N GLN A 134 -17.90 -27.34 -6.28
CA GLN A 134 -17.77 -27.81 -7.66
C GLN A 134 -17.28 -29.26 -7.74
N ARG A 135 -16.25 -29.63 -6.99
CA ARG A 135 -15.79 -31.03 -6.92
C ARG A 135 -16.86 -31.97 -6.36
N ALA A 136 -17.55 -31.53 -5.29
CA ALA A 136 -18.63 -32.32 -4.70
C ALA A 136 -19.79 -32.56 -5.67
N SER A 137 -20.13 -31.56 -6.51
CA SER A 137 -21.18 -31.70 -7.52
C SER A 137 -20.77 -32.62 -8.68
N GLU A 138 -19.50 -32.55 -9.11
CA GLU A 138 -18.92 -33.44 -10.12
C GLU A 138 -18.88 -34.90 -9.65
N SER A 139 -18.37 -35.16 -8.43
CA SER A 139 -18.36 -36.50 -7.84
C SER A 139 -19.78 -37.06 -7.65
N GLY A 140 -20.73 -36.24 -7.20
CA GLY A 140 -22.13 -36.66 -7.11
C GLY A 140 -22.75 -36.98 -8.49
N ALA A 141 -22.33 -36.29 -9.54
CA ALA A 141 -22.75 -36.57 -10.91
C ALA A 141 -22.13 -37.86 -11.47
N GLU A 142 -20.89 -38.18 -11.10
CA GLU A 142 -20.23 -39.45 -11.42
C GLU A 142 -20.90 -40.64 -10.75
N ILE A 143 -21.19 -40.56 -9.44
CA ILE A 143 -21.88 -41.63 -8.70
C ILE A 143 -23.24 -41.91 -9.36
N ARG A 144 -24.05 -40.88 -9.63
CA ARG A 144 -25.33 -41.03 -10.34
C ARG A 144 -25.19 -41.65 -11.75
N ARG A 145 -24.08 -41.40 -12.44
CA ARG A 145 -23.78 -42.01 -13.74
C ARG A 145 -23.43 -43.49 -13.59
N ALA A 146 -22.59 -43.84 -12.61
CA ALA A 146 -22.20 -45.22 -12.32
C ALA A 146 -23.41 -46.06 -11.91
N GLU A 147 -24.24 -45.57 -10.99
CA GLU A 147 -25.48 -46.24 -10.56
C GLU A 147 -26.44 -46.48 -11.74
N ARG A 148 -26.58 -45.50 -12.65
CA ARG A 148 -27.41 -45.66 -13.87
C ARG A 148 -26.83 -46.71 -14.82
N ALA A 149 -25.51 -46.84 -14.90
CA ALA A 149 -24.85 -47.83 -15.76
C ALA A 149 -24.95 -49.25 -15.18
N GLU A 150 -25.02 -49.42 -13.86
CA GLU A 150 -25.16 -50.71 -13.19
C GLU A 150 -26.59 -51.28 -13.23
N GLN A 151 -27.61 -50.43 -13.41
CA GLN A 151 -29.02 -50.83 -13.50
C GLN A 151 -29.30 -51.95 -14.52
N PRO A 152 -28.89 -51.85 -15.81
CA PRO A 152 -29.14 -52.91 -16.78
C PRO A 152 -28.40 -54.22 -16.49
N GLU A 153 -27.30 -54.19 -15.72
CA GLU A 153 -26.58 -55.40 -15.33
C GLU A 153 -27.25 -56.09 -14.14
N GLN A 154 -27.66 -55.32 -13.13
CA GLN A 154 -28.48 -55.81 -12.02
C GLN A 154 -29.81 -56.39 -12.52
N GLU A 155 -30.46 -55.74 -13.50
CA GLU A 155 -31.71 -56.21 -14.10
C GLU A 155 -31.51 -57.52 -14.90
N ARG A 156 -30.38 -57.66 -15.62
CA ARG A 156 -30.01 -58.94 -16.28
C ARG A 156 -29.76 -60.05 -15.27
N GLN A 157 -29.04 -59.76 -14.18
CA GLN A 157 -28.77 -60.73 -13.11
C GLN A 157 -30.06 -61.17 -12.39
N THR A 158 -30.97 -60.24 -12.09
CA THR A 158 -32.28 -60.57 -11.48
C THR A 158 -33.17 -61.37 -12.43
N ARG A 159 -33.24 -61.01 -13.71
CA ARG A 159 -33.98 -61.80 -14.71
C ARG A 159 -33.44 -63.24 -14.84
N ARG A 160 -32.12 -63.41 -14.81
CA ARG A 160 -31.46 -64.73 -14.83
C ARG A 160 -31.76 -65.55 -13.58
N ALA A 161 -31.82 -64.91 -12.40
CA ALA A 161 -32.18 -65.57 -11.14
C ALA A 161 -33.66 -65.97 -11.05
N MET A 162 -34.56 -65.23 -11.72
CA MET A 162 -36.00 -65.54 -11.76
C MET A 162 -36.36 -66.64 -12.76
N ALA A 163 -35.58 -66.80 -13.84
CA ALA A 163 -35.81 -67.83 -14.87
C ALA A 163 -35.30 -69.23 -14.50
N GLY A 164 -34.63 -69.38 -13.35
CA GLY A 164 -34.04 -70.65 -12.88
C GLY A 164 -34.78 -71.32 -11.71
N ARG A 165 -36.03 -70.95 -11.44
CA ARG A 165 -36.90 -71.57 -10.44
C ARG A 165 -38.05 -72.33 -11.07
#